data_AF-A0A957NWR0-F1
#
_entry.id   AF-A0A957NWR0-F1
#
_cell.length_a   1.000
_cell.length_b   1.000
_cell.length_c   1.000
_cell.angle_alpha   90.00
_cell.angle_beta   90.00
_cell.angle_gamma   90.00
#
_symmetry.space_group_name_H-M   'P 1'
#
loop_
_entity.id
_entity.type
_entity.pdbx_description
1 polymer ?
#
loop_
_entity_poly.entity_id
_entity_poly.type
_entity_poly.pdbx_seq_one_letter_code
_entity_poly.pdbx_strand_id
1 'polypeptide(L)'
;MEWLTGANDRQCREVCDLLTERQRDTLEAFAQGLRPKEVAERLSIAVATVNSHKSVILDHCRNVWKLEADEAIDYHWLRDRFALFMQRAGD
;
A
#
# COMPACT_ATOMS: atom_id res chain seq x y z
N MET A 1 -8.23 8.34 -22.29
CA MET A 1 -7.41 8.33 -21.07
C MET A 1 -7.97 7.24 -20.18
N GLU A 2 -7.54 6.02 -20.42
CA GLU A 2 -8.15 4.79 -19.90
C GLU A 2 -7.04 4.00 -19.23
N TRP A 3 -6.63 4.45 -18.06
CA TRP A 3 -5.55 3.80 -17.32
C TRP A 3 -6.03 3.65 -15.89
N LEU A 4 -6.34 2.38 -15.53
CA LEU A 4 -6.11 1.78 -14.20
C LEU A 4 -7.29 1.63 -13.21
N THR A 5 -8.53 1.53 -13.66
CA THR A 5 -9.65 1.02 -12.82
C THR A 5 -9.78 -0.51 -12.83
N GLY A 6 -8.65 -1.21 -12.93
CA GLY A 6 -8.57 -2.65 -12.71
C GLY A 6 -7.62 -2.92 -11.57
N ALA A 7 -8.17 -3.23 -10.40
CA ALA A 7 -7.39 -3.87 -9.35
C ALA A 7 -6.77 -5.13 -9.95
N ASN A 8 -5.46 -5.13 -10.20
CA ASN A 8 -4.75 -6.36 -10.46
C ASN A 8 -4.65 -7.08 -9.12
N ASP A 9 -5.74 -7.76 -8.73
CA ASP A 9 -5.88 -8.54 -7.48
C ASP A 9 -4.67 -9.44 -7.28
N ARG A 10 -4.17 -10.01 -8.39
CA ARG A 10 -2.91 -10.74 -8.44
C ARG A 10 -1.72 -9.94 -7.92
N GLN A 11 -1.46 -8.74 -8.46
CA GLN A 11 -0.33 -7.92 -8.04
C GLN A 11 -0.49 -7.42 -6.59
N CYS A 12 -1.72 -7.06 -6.19
CA CYS A 12 -2.01 -6.69 -4.80
C CYS A 12 -1.72 -7.86 -3.85
N ARG A 13 -2.12 -9.07 -4.23
CA ARG A 13 -1.85 -10.31 -3.48
C ARG A 13 -0.36 -10.63 -3.43
N GLU A 14 0.35 -10.52 -4.56
CA GLU A 14 1.80 -10.73 -4.62
C GLU A 14 2.55 -9.76 -3.70
N VAL A 15 2.15 -8.47 -3.67
CA VAL A 15 2.73 -7.54 -2.68
C VAL A 15 2.37 -7.94 -1.26
N CYS A 16 1.11 -8.24 -0.96
CA CYS A 16 0.72 -8.67 0.39
C CYS A 16 1.50 -9.90 0.89
N ASP A 17 1.84 -10.85 0.01
CA ASP A 17 2.64 -12.03 0.34
C ASP A 17 4.10 -11.69 0.70
N LEU A 18 4.67 -10.69 0.03
CA LEU A 18 6.02 -10.19 0.30
C LEU A 18 6.12 -9.37 1.60
N LEU A 19 4.98 -8.86 2.11
CA LEU A 19 4.94 -7.99 3.28
C LEU A 19 4.80 -8.77 4.59
N THR A 20 5.57 -8.34 5.59
CA THR A 20 5.36 -8.76 6.99
C THR A 20 4.00 -8.30 7.49
N GLU A 21 3.50 -8.91 8.56
CA GLU A 21 2.19 -8.58 9.16
C GLU A 21 2.06 -7.08 9.49
N ARG A 22 3.10 -6.47 10.07
CA ARG A 22 3.11 -5.04 10.41
C ARG A 22 3.07 -4.13 9.18
N GLN A 23 3.72 -4.53 8.09
CA GLN A 23 3.67 -3.79 6.84
C GLN A 23 2.32 -3.96 6.15
N ARG A 24 1.70 -5.14 6.22
CA ARG A 24 0.34 -5.38 5.70
C ARG A 24 -0.70 -4.52 6.41
N ASP A 25 -0.64 -4.46 7.72
CA ASP A 25 -1.50 -3.61 8.55
C ASP A 25 -1.30 -2.11 8.24
N THR A 26 -0.05 -1.68 7.99
CA THR A 26 0.26 -0.34 7.47
C THR A 26 -0.34 -0.10 6.07
N LEU A 27 -0.22 -1.06 5.16
CA LEU A 27 -0.78 -0.98 3.80
C LEU A 27 -2.31 -0.92 3.83
N GLU A 28 -2.96 -1.73 4.68
CA GLU A 28 -4.42 -1.73 4.86
C GLU A 28 -4.90 -0.36 5.35
N ALA A 29 -4.22 0.23 6.32
CA ALA A 29 -4.54 1.56 6.82
C ALA A 29 -4.44 2.63 5.72
N PHE A 30 -3.42 2.56 4.86
CA PHE A 30 -3.32 3.45 3.69
C PHE A 30 -4.41 3.17 2.64
N ALA A 31 -4.78 1.91 2.42
CA ALA A 31 -5.86 1.51 1.52
C ALA A 31 -7.23 2.06 1.98
N GLN A 32 -7.44 2.17 3.30
CA GLN A 32 -8.60 2.83 3.90
C GLN A 32 -8.57 4.38 3.76
N GLY A 33 -7.49 4.94 3.22
CA GLY A 33 -7.34 6.37 2.99
C GLY A 33 -6.78 7.16 4.16
N LEU A 34 -6.23 6.48 5.17
CA LEU A 34 -5.59 7.14 6.32
C LEU A 34 -4.28 7.83 5.90
N ARG A 35 -3.98 8.96 6.55
CA ARG A 35 -2.72 9.70 6.36
C ARG A 35 -1.62 9.10 7.27
N PRO A 36 -0.32 9.33 6.99
CA PRO A 36 0.76 8.74 7.79
C PRO A 36 0.67 8.97 9.30
N LYS A 37 0.12 10.12 9.74
CA LYS A 37 -0.14 10.41 11.15
C LYS A 37 -1.27 9.55 11.71
N GLU A 38 -2.41 9.50 11.03
CA GLU A 38 -3.55 8.67 11.40
C GLU A 38 -3.19 7.17 11.44
N VAL A 39 -2.35 6.70 10.51
CA VAL A 39 -1.82 5.33 10.53
C VAL A 39 -0.97 5.10 11.77
N ALA A 40 -0.08 6.05 12.10
CA ALA A 40 0.76 5.95 13.29
C ALA A 40 -0.08 5.86 14.57
N GLU A 41 -1.14 6.68 14.67
CA GLU A 41 -2.07 6.67 15.79
C GLU A 41 -2.87 5.37 15.86
N ARG A 42 -3.44 4.91 14.73
CA ARG A 42 -4.20 3.66 14.64
C ARG A 42 -3.38 2.44 15.04
N LEU A 43 -2.13 2.38 14.59
CA LEU A 43 -1.24 1.24 14.84
C LEU A 43 -0.42 1.38 16.13
N SER A 44 -0.58 2.50 16.85
CA SER A 44 0.17 2.85 18.05
C SER A 44 1.70 2.75 17.86
N ILE A 45 2.19 3.33 16.76
CA ILE A 45 3.62 3.36 16.41
C ILE A 45 4.05 4.80 16.07
N ALA A 46 5.36 5.02 15.93
CA ALA A 46 5.87 6.32 15.51
C ALA A 46 5.63 6.58 14.01
N VAL A 47 5.39 7.84 13.64
CA VAL A 47 5.28 8.28 12.22
C VAL A 47 6.55 7.94 11.43
N ALA A 48 7.72 7.94 12.07
CA ALA A 48 8.98 7.52 11.44
C ALA A 48 8.96 6.03 11.06
N THR A 49 8.37 5.18 11.90
CA THR A 49 8.16 3.75 11.63
C THR A 49 7.18 3.56 10.48
N VAL A 50 6.07 4.30 10.45
CA VAL A 50 5.13 4.30 9.33
C VAL A 50 5.83 4.67 8.03
N ASN A 51 6.65 5.73 8.02
CA ASN A 51 7.40 6.13 6.83
C ASN A 51 8.40 5.06 6.39
N SER A 52 9.05 4.38 7.33
CA SER A 52 9.96 3.28 7.03
C SER A 52 9.22 2.09 6.41
N HIS A 53 8.08 1.69 6.98
CA HIS A 53 7.22 0.66 6.41
C HIS A 53 6.69 1.07 5.03
N LYS A 54 6.24 2.31 4.87
CA LYS A 54 5.77 2.88 3.60
C LYS A 54 6.83 2.75 2.51
N SER A 55 8.08 3.11 2.80
CA SER A 55 9.17 3.00 1.81
C SER A 55 9.38 1.57 1.33
N VAL A 56 9.34 0.58 2.24
CA VAL A 56 9.45 -0.84 1.88
C VAL A 56 8.25 -1.32 1.07
N ILE A 57 7.03 -0.92 1.45
CA ILE A 57 5.81 -1.24 0.71
C ILE A 57 5.89 -0.69 -0.72
N LEU A 58 6.29 0.57 -0.88
CA LEU A 58 6.45 1.20 -2.19
C LEU A 58 7.51 0.49 -3.03
N ASP A 59 8.62 0.06 -2.44
CA ASP A 59 9.64 -0.73 -3.15
C ASP A 59 9.08 -2.05 -3.70
N HIS A 60 8.35 -2.82 -2.88
CA HIS A 60 7.68 -4.03 -3.36
C HIS A 60 6.66 -3.74 -4.46
N CYS A 61 5.89 -2.66 -4.33
CA CYS A 61 4.97 -2.22 -5.39
C CYS A 61 5.71 -1.91 -6.69
N ARG A 62 6.84 -1.19 -6.66
CA ARG A 62 7.64 -0.93 -7.88
C ARG A 62 8.10 -2.23 -8.53
N ASN A 63 8.59 -3.17 -7.74
CA ASN A 63 9.07 -4.46 -8.25
C ASN A 63 7.96 -5.28 -8.90
N VAL A 64 6.79 -5.40 -8.25
CA VAL A 64 5.66 -6.20 -8.74
C VAL A 64 4.97 -5.55 -9.95
N TRP A 65 4.87 -4.22 -9.96
CA TRP A 65 4.30 -3.47 -11.10
C TRP A 65 5.31 -3.13 -12.19
N LYS A 66 6.60 -3.48 -11.99
CA LYS A 66 7.71 -3.13 -12.89
C LYS A 66 7.74 -1.64 -13.24
N LEU A 67 7.49 -0.81 -12.23
CA LEU A 67 7.51 0.64 -12.38
C LEU A 67 8.95 1.11 -12.53
N GLU A 68 9.14 2.16 -13.31
CA GLU A 68 10.43 2.81 -13.45
C GLU A 68 10.83 3.49 -12.12
N ALA A 69 12.14 3.57 -11.85
CA ALA A 69 12.63 4.12 -10.59
C ALA A 69 12.25 5.61 -10.38
N ASP A 70 12.04 6.34 -11.47
CA ASP A 70 11.64 7.76 -11.45
C ASP A 70 10.12 7.94 -11.25
N GLU A 71 9.33 6.87 -11.31
CA GLU A 71 7.90 6.98 -11.11
C GLU A 71 7.57 7.24 -9.62
N ALA A 72 7.08 8.44 -9.36
CA ALA A 72 6.67 8.90 -8.04
C ALA A 72 5.39 8.17 -7.61
N ILE A 73 5.56 7.10 -6.84
CA ILE A 73 4.48 6.44 -6.13
C ILE A 73 4.46 6.85 -4.66
N ASP A 74 3.26 7.18 -4.19
CA ASP A 74 3.01 7.67 -2.84
C ASP A 74 1.83 6.93 -2.20
N TYR A 75 1.49 7.29 -0.96
CA TYR A 75 0.36 6.68 -0.26
C TYR A 75 -0.99 6.88 -0.99
N HIS A 76 -1.14 7.93 -1.80
CA HIS A 76 -2.32 8.10 -2.65
C HIS A 76 -2.41 7.02 -3.73
N TRP A 77 -1.27 6.61 -4.30
CA TRP A 77 -1.20 5.50 -5.25
C TRP A 77 -1.55 4.19 -4.55
N LEU A 78 -1.01 3.95 -3.34
CA LEU A 78 -1.37 2.77 -2.53
C LEU A 78 -2.88 2.72 -2.26
N ARG A 79 -3.48 3.85 -1.86
CA ARG A 79 -4.92 3.95 -1.66
C ARG A 79 -5.69 3.56 -2.91
N ASP A 80 -5.38 4.18 -4.04
CA ASP A 80 -6.09 3.94 -5.30
C ASP A 80 -6.03 2.47 -5.75
N ARG A 81 -4.86 1.82 -5.60
CA ARG A 81 -4.66 0.43 -6.02
C ARG A 81 -5.25 -0.60 -5.07
N PHE A 82 -5.09 -0.38 -3.77
CA PHE A 82 -5.42 -1.37 -2.76
C PHE A 82 -6.80 -1.17 -2.14
N ALA A 83 -7.45 0.00 -2.29
CA ALA A 83 -8.75 0.26 -1.69
C ALA A 83 -9.80 -0.80 -2.06
N LEU A 84 -9.93 -1.12 -3.36
CA LEU A 84 -10.91 -2.11 -3.80
C LEU A 84 -10.50 -3.55 -3.41
N PHE A 85 -9.21 -3.85 -3.44
CA PHE A 85 -8.69 -5.16 -3.05
C PHE A 85 -8.95 -5.45 -1.57
N MET A 86 -8.64 -4.51 -0.69
CA MET A 86 -8.82 -4.67 0.76
C MET A 86 -10.30 -4.72 1.16
N GLN A 87 -11.18 -3.99 0.46
CA GLN A 87 -12.63 -4.11 0.66
C GLN A 87 -13.18 -5.50 0.31
N ARG A 88 -12.55 -6.22 -0.63
CA ARG A 88 -12.97 -7.56 -1.07
C ARG A 88 -12.32 -8.69 -0.28
N ALA A 89 -11.14 -8.45 0.30
CA ALA A 89 -10.40 -9.44 1.07
C ALA A 89 -10.86 -9.56 2.53
N GLY A 90 -11.69 -8.61 3.01
CA GLY A 90 -12.26 -8.59 4.36
C GLY A 90 -13.66 -9.19 4.50
N ASP A 91 -14.15 -9.95 3.51
CA ASP A 91 -15.41 -10.71 3.54
C ASP A 91 -15.15 -12.21 3.78
#